data_AF-A0AAD9MK93-F1
#
_entry.id   AF-A0AAD9MK93-F1
#
_cell.length_a   1.000
_cell.length_b   1.000
_cell.length_c   1.000
_cell.angle_alpha   90.00
_cell.angle_beta   90.00
_cell.angle_gamma   90.00
#
_symmetry.space_group_name_H-M   'P 1'
#
loop_
_entity.id
_entity.type
_entity.pdbx_description
1 polymer ?
#
loop_
_entity_poly.entity_id
_entity_poly.type
_entity_poly.pdbx_seq_one_letter_code
_entity_poly.pdbx_strand_id
1 'polypeptide(L)'
;MPGASSRGVHPPRGGEPLFRFGLVSDVQHADIPDGQSFGGVPRYYRNALVLLRRAVEGFKASDVAFALHLGDIVDFHNSVTPPEPGKALGREEEALQSVLDIFDELECPVYHMIGNHCLYCHRRPVLNRRLGIDRLQDARPHSYYTVSPFPGWRLIVLDGYDVSALGWEPGHPLHEQAMALLESRNPNEARWCFGGDKNSPVGLEGLERRFVRFGGGVSDAQLAWLDGQLEAATAAGERVLVCCHLPLHPATVPGVCLLWNYDEVLRRLQAHPGTVLGTLCGHAHRDAYHRDEAGIHHRVCAAILETPPGSDCYGVVSVHEDAIEVAGHGAFESQVWDLTRAKRAP
;
A
#
# COMPACT_ATOMS: atom_id res chain seq x y z
N MET A 1 36.25 2.57 7.68
CA MET A 1 36.28 1.96 6.33
C MET A 1 35.76 0.54 6.45
N PRO A 2 34.50 0.31 6.06
CA PRO A 2 34.26 -0.73 5.06
C PRO A 2 33.26 -0.28 3.98
N GLY A 3 33.69 -0.49 2.72
CA GLY A 3 32.92 -0.75 1.49
C GLY A 3 31.58 -0.06 1.28
N ALA A 4 31.60 1.10 0.62
CA ALA A 4 30.47 1.55 -0.18
C ALA A 4 30.26 0.54 -1.32
N SER A 5 29.20 -0.27 -1.21
CA SER A 5 28.70 -1.09 -2.32
C SER A 5 28.28 -0.15 -3.45
N SER A 6 28.99 -0.23 -4.57
CA SER A 6 28.67 0.49 -5.80
C SER A 6 27.24 0.13 -6.23
N ARG A 7 26.35 1.13 -6.19
CA ARG A 7 24.98 1.06 -6.71
C ARG A 7 25.03 0.74 -8.20
N GLY A 8 24.66 -0.49 -8.57
CA GLY A 8 24.49 -0.89 -9.95
C GLY A 8 23.23 -0.25 -10.51
N VAL A 9 23.37 0.94 -11.11
CA VAL A 9 22.37 1.47 -12.04
C VAL A 9 22.53 0.68 -13.33
N HIS A 10 21.72 -0.36 -13.51
CA HIS A 10 21.61 -0.99 -14.83
C HIS A 10 20.93 0.00 -15.77
N PRO A 11 21.48 0.27 -16.97
CA PRO A 11 20.80 1.08 -17.96
C PRO A 11 19.46 0.42 -18.34
N PRO A 12 18.42 1.21 -18.67
CA PRO A 12 17.14 0.66 -19.12
C PRO A 12 17.35 -0.28 -20.30
N ARG A 13 16.68 -1.43 -20.30
CA ARG A 13 16.72 -2.36 -21.45
C ARG A 13 16.04 -1.65 -22.62
N GLY A 14 16.74 -1.56 -23.76
CA GLY A 14 16.24 -0.84 -24.93
C GLY A 14 14.93 -1.44 -25.47
N GLY A 15 13.91 -0.59 -25.65
CA GLY A 15 12.61 -0.95 -26.20
C GLY A 15 11.50 -0.01 -25.71
N GLU A 16 10.45 0.19 -26.49
CA GLU A 16 9.27 0.92 -26.03
C GLU A 16 8.49 0.06 -25.02
N PRO A 17 8.08 0.58 -23.85
CA PRO A 17 7.29 -0.20 -22.90
C PRO A 17 5.88 -0.47 -23.44
N LEU A 18 5.32 -1.61 -23.04
CA LEU A 18 3.93 -1.99 -23.34
C LEU A 18 2.95 -0.96 -22.78
N PHE A 19 3.20 -0.53 -21.55
CA PHE A 19 2.49 0.57 -20.89
C PHE A 19 3.33 1.11 -19.73
N ARG A 20 2.94 2.27 -19.22
CA ARG A 20 3.50 2.87 -18.00
C ARG A 20 2.41 3.08 -16.97
N PHE A 21 2.77 3.05 -15.69
CA PHE A 21 1.87 3.49 -14.63
C PHE A 21 2.60 4.30 -13.55
N GLY A 22 1.89 5.24 -12.93
CA GLY A 22 2.39 6.02 -11.80
C GLY A 22 2.26 5.27 -10.48
N LEU A 23 3.20 5.45 -9.56
CA LEU A 23 3.21 4.79 -8.25
C LEU A 23 3.53 5.78 -7.12
N VAL A 24 2.64 5.87 -6.13
CA VAL A 24 2.81 6.67 -4.89
C VAL A 24 2.25 5.92 -3.67
N SER A 25 2.76 6.25 -2.49
CA SER A 25 2.34 5.66 -1.21
C SER A 25 2.36 6.68 -0.09
N ASP A 26 1.51 6.47 0.92
CA ASP A 26 1.54 7.15 2.22
C ASP A 26 1.64 8.68 2.08
N VAL A 27 0.65 9.26 1.38
CA VAL A 27 0.53 10.72 1.24
C VAL A 27 0.36 11.35 2.61
N GLN A 28 -0.56 10.82 3.42
CA GLN A 28 -0.83 11.22 4.80
C GLN A 28 -0.87 12.75 4.99
N HIS A 29 -1.62 13.44 4.13
CA HIS A 29 -1.79 14.87 4.29
C HIS A 29 -2.57 15.20 5.58
N ALA A 30 -2.12 16.23 6.30
CA ALA A 30 -2.88 16.95 7.31
C ALA A 30 -2.43 18.42 7.34
N ASP A 31 -3.36 19.36 7.55
CA ASP A 31 -3.02 20.78 7.66
C ASP A 31 -2.53 21.14 9.07
N ILE A 32 -1.39 20.57 9.46
CA ILE A 32 -0.71 20.81 10.74
C ILE A 32 0.78 21.09 10.50
N PRO A 33 1.51 21.69 11.47
CA PRO A 33 2.97 21.79 11.39
C PRO A 33 3.64 20.42 11.25
N ASP A 34 4.86 20.42 10.71
CA ASP A 34 5.70 19.23 10.63
C ASP A 34 5.88 18.58 12.01
N GLY A 35 5.95 17.26 12.01
CA GLY A 35 6.09 16.45 13.21
C GLY A 35 7.13 15.35 13.04
N GLN A 36 6.98 14.30 13.83
CA GLN A 36 7.84 13.13 13.77
C GLN A 36 7.06 11.87 14.16
N SER A 37 7.50 10.72 13.66
CA SER A 37 7.03 9.41 14.10
C SER A 37 7.41 9.17 15.57
N PHE A 38 6.84 8.12 16.17
CA PHE A 38 7.24 7.69 17.52
C PHE A 38 8.75 7.39 17.62
N GLY A 39 9.37 6.93 16.52
CA GLY A 39 10.80 6.68 16.43
C GLY A 39 11.66 7.91 16.09
N GLY A 40 11.06 9.11 16.04
CA GLY A 40 11.76 10.36 15.75
C GLY A 40 12.04 10.63 14.27
N VAL A 41 11.38 9.92 13.34
CA VAL A 41 11.52 10.17 11.89
C VAL A 41 10.66 11.37 11.50
N PRO A 42 11.21 12.43 10.87
CA PRO A 42 10.43 13.61 10.47
C PRO A 42 9.22 13.28 9.58
N ARG A 43 8.13 14.03 9.75
CA ARG A 43 6.87 13.89 8.99
C ARG A 43 6.40 15.26 8.52
N TYR A 44 6.19 15.41 7.21
CA TYR A 44 5.97 16.69 6.53
C TYR A 44 4.54 16.80 5.98
N TYR A 45 3.56 16.95 6.87
CA TYR A 45 2.13 16.80 6.57
C TYR A 45 1.58 17.75 5.49
N ARG A 46 2.02 19.01 5.49
CA ARG A 46 1.62 20.01 4.48
C ARG A 46 2.37 19.84 3.18
N ASN A 47 3.66 19.49 3.26
CA ASN A 47 4.51 19.25 2.10
C ASN A 47 4.01 18.06 1.27
N ALA A 48 3.27 17.12 1.87
CA ALA A 48 2.67 15.99 1.17
C ALA A 48 1.88 16.39 -0.08
N LEU A 49 1.08 17.46 -0.02
CA LEU A 49 0.33 17.95 -1.19
C LEU A 49 1.25 18.50 -2.28
N VAL A 50 2.35 19.15 -1.90
CA VAL A 50 3.35 19.67 -2.86
C VAL A 50 4.01 18.51 -3.59
N LEU A 51 4.42 17.47 -2.87
CA LEU A 51 5.05 16.30 -3.47
C LEU A 51 4.07 15.49 -4.32
N LEU A 52 2.81 15.35 -3.89
CA LEU A 52 1.80 14.67 -4.69
C LEU A 52 1.52 15.40 -6.00
N ARG A 53 1.45 16.74 -6.00
CA ARG A 53 1.31 17.53 -7.25
C ARG A 53 2.46 17.25 -8.22
N ARG A 54 3.70 17.23 -7.72
CA ARG A 54 4.88 16.89 -8.54
C ARG A 54 4.84 15.46 -9.06
N ALA A 55 4.33 14.52 -8.27
CA ALA A 55 4.12 13.15 -8.73
C ALA A 55 3.10 13.10 -9.87
N VAL A 56 1.96 13.76 -9.73
CA VAL A 56 0.93 13.87 -10.78
C VAL A 56 1.47 14.55 -12.05
N GLU A 57 2.27 15.62 -11.91
CA GLU A 57 2.97 16.24 -13.05
C GLU A 57 3.94 15.27 -13.73
N GLY A 58 4.73 14.52 -12.95
CA GLY A 58 5.63 13.49 -13.46
C GLY A 58 4.90 12.35 -14.18
N PHE A 59 3.74 11.96 -13.67
CA PHE A 59 2.85 10.97 -14.29
C PHE A 59 2.31 11.45 -15.63
N LYS A 60 1.82 12.70 -15.69
CA LYS A 60 1.38 13.34 -16.95
C LYS A 60 2.50 13.42 -17.97
N ALA A 61 3.69 13.86 -17.55
CA ALA A 61 4.86 13.97 -18.42
C ALA A 61 5.34 12.61 -18.95
N SER A 62 5.00 11.52 -18.26
CA SER A 62 5.41 10.15 -18.61
C SER A 62 4.33 9.37 -19.37
N ASP A 63 3.19 9.99 -19.68
CA ASP A 63 2.07 9.35 -20.39
C ASP A 63 1.65 8.01 -19.77
N VAL A 64 1.35 8.03 -18.47
CA VAL A 64 0.96 6.83 -17.74
C VAL A 64 -0.48 6.41 -18.07
N ALA A 65 -0.68 5.10 -18.28
CA ALA A 65 -1.99 4.52 -18.56
C ALA A 65 -2.93 4.53 -17.35
N PHE A 66 -2.37 4.54 -16.14
CA PHE A 66 -3.07 4.69 -14.86
C PHE A 66 -2.08 5.09 -13.76
N ALA A 67 -2.58 5.44 -12.58
CA ALA A 67 -1.78 5.60 -11.37
C ALA A 67 -2.25 4.67 -10.25
N LEU A 68 -1.34 4.26 -9.38
CA LEU A 68 -1.59 3.43 -8.21
C LEU A 68 -1.18 4.18 -6.93
N HIS A 69 -2.14 4.29 -6.01
CA HIS A 69 -1.96 4.85 -4.68
C HIS A 69 -2.08 3.77 -3.60
N LEU A 70 -0.98 3.47 -2.92
CA LEU A 70 -0.82 2.32 -2.03
C LEU A 70 -1.38 2.51 -0.60
N GLY A 71 -2.32 3.42 -0.40
CA GLY A 71 -3.01 3.64 0.88
C GLY A 71 -2.41 4.74 1.73
N ASP A 72 -3.04 4.98 2.89
CA ASP A 72 -2.75 6.10 3.79
C ASP A 72 -2.79 7.47 3.09
N ILE A 73 -3.97 7.77 2.52
CA ILE A 73 -4.21 8.98 1.72
C ILE A 73 -4.17 10.28 2.54
N VAL A 74 -4.65 10.22 3.79
CA VAL A 74 -4.69 11.35 4.75
C VAL A 74 -4.27 10.85 6.12
N ASP A 75 -3.74 11.73 6.96
CA ASP A 75 -3.20 11.35 8.26
C ASP A 75 -4.25 11.37 9.39
N PHE A 76 -4.08 10.49 10.39
CA PHE A 76 -4.93 10.39 11.59
C PHE A 76 -5.12 11.72 12.33
N HIS A 77 -4.17 12.66 12.22
CA HIS A 77 -4.31 13.96 12.86
C HIS A 77 -5.56 14.71 12.40
N ASN A 78 -6.09 14.43 11.20
CA ASN A 78 -7.33 15.04 10.76
C ASN A 78 -8.56 14.59 11.57
N SER A 79 -8.51 13.44 12.24
CA SER A 79 -9.61 12.91 13.06
C SER A 79 -9.56 13.36 14.52
N VAL A 80 -8.38 13.78 15.00
CA VAL A 80 -8.16 14.14 16.42
C VAL A 80 -7.92 15.63 16.63
N THR A 81 -7.59 16.37 15.57
CA THR A 81 -7.41 17.82 15.65
C THR A 81 -8.79 18.50 15.59
N PRO A 82 -9.11 19.43 16.50
CA PRO A 82 -10.38 20.16 16.46
C PRO A 82 -10.58 20.87 15.11
N PRO A 83 -11.81 20.89 14.56
CA PRO A 83 -12.09 21.63 13.34
C PRO A 83 -11.87 23.13 13.54
N GLU A 84 -11.46 23.80 12.47
CA GLU A 84 -11.31 25.25 12.50
C GLU A 84 -12.69 25.94 12.57
N PRO A 85 -12.87 26.94 13.44
CA PRO A 85 -14.14 27.66 13.53
C PRO A 85 -14.54 28.28 12.18
N GLY A 86 -15.76 28.00 11.73
CA GLY A 86 -16.32 28.60 10.52
C GLY A 86 -16.10 27.81 9.23
N LYS A 87 -15.45 26.63 9.26
CA LYS A 87 -15.42 25.71 8.12
C LYS A 87 -16.73 24.93 8.00
N ALA A 88 -17.16 24.69 6.76
CA ALA A 88 -18.38 23.93 6.45
C ALA A 88 -18.18 22.41 6.51
N LEU A 89 -16.95 21.94 6.30
CA LEU A 89 -16.56 20.53 6.30
C LEU A 89 -15.68 20.21 7.52
N GLY A 90 -15.71 18.94 7.96
CA GLY A 90 -14.75 18.41 8.93
C GLY A 90 -13.34 18.35 8.34
N ARG A 91 -12.30 18.35 9.19
CA ARG A 91 -10.89 18.33 8.74
C ARG A 91 -10.56 17.08 7.94
N GLU A 92 -11.11 15.93 8.35
CA GLU A 92 -11.00 14.66 7.65
C GLU A 92 -11.51 14.72 6.21
N GLU A 93 -12.61 15.45 6.00
CA GLU A 93 -13.27 15.61 4.71
C GLU A 93 -12.53 16.63 3.83
N GLU A 94 -12.11 17.77 4.38
CA GLU A 94 -11.30 18.76 3.67
C GLU A 94 -9.94 18.19 3.23
N ALA A 95 -9.27 17.44 4.11
CA ALA A 95 -7.98 16.82 3.80
C ALA A 95 -8.12 15.76 2.70
N LEU A 96 -9.16 14.92 2.77
CA LEU A 96 -9.41 13.91 1.75
C LEU A 96 -9.71 14.56 0.40
N GLN A 97 -10.58 15.57 0.37
CA GLN A 97 -10.89 16.30 -0.85
C GLN A 97 -9.64 16.96 -1.44
N SER A 98 -8.80 17.59 -0.62
CA SER A 98 -7.57 18.25 -1.09
C SER A 98 -6.59 17.29 -1.77
N VAL A 99 -6.53 16.04 -1.32
CA VAL A 99 -5.70 15.00 -1.95
C VAL A 99 -6.36 14.48 -3.23
N LEU A 100 -7.68 14.24 -3.21
CA LEU A 100 -8.43 13.77 -4.37
C LEU A 100 -8.43 14.80 -5.51
N ASP A 101 -8.55 16.09 -5.21
CA ASP A 101 -8.48 17.17 -6.20
C ASP A 101 -7.18 17.15 -7.01
N ILE A 102 -6.07 16.69 -6.41
CA ILE A 102 -4.78 16.56 -7.10
C ILE A 102 -4.78 15.32 -8.01
N PHE A 103 -5.30 14.19 -7.54
CA PHE A 103 -5.43 12.98 -8.36
C PHE A 103 -6.40 13.17 -9.53
N ASP A 104 -7.49 13.92 -9.33
CA ASP A 104 -8.50 14.26 -10.33
C ASP A 104 -7.94 15.10 -11.49
N GLU A 105 -6.73 15.66 -11.34
CA GLU A 105 -6.05 16.31 -12.45
C GLU A 105 -5.50 15.32 -13.50
N LEU A 106 -5.42 14.02 -13.20
CA LEU A 106 -5.02 12.98 -14.16
C LEU A 106 -6.20 12.64 -15.09
N GLU A 107 -5.90 12.49 -16.38
CA GLU A 107 -6.89 12.07 -17.38
C GLU A 107 -7.02 10.53 -17.47
N CYS A 108 -6.25 9.80 -16.66
CA CYS A 108 -6.25 8.35 -16.59
C CYS A 108 -6.76 7.84 -15.23
N PRO A 109 -7.18 6.57 -15.12
CA PRO A 109 -7.68 6.02 -13.86
C PRO A 109 -6.64 6.06 -12.75
N VAL A 110 -7.09 6.34 -11.53
CA VAL A 110 -6.30 6.18 -10.31
C VAL A 110 -6.90 5.04 -9.49
N TYR A 111 -6.09 4.01 -9.23
CA TYR A 111 -6.47 2.90 -8.38
C TYR A 111 -5.96 3.15 -6.98
N HIS A 112 -6.88 3.19 -6.02
CA HIS A 112 -6.58 3.42 -4.61
C HIS A 112 -6.79 2.15 -3.81
N MET A 113 -6.03 2.01 -2.73
CA MET A 113 -6.35 1.08 -1.65
C MET A 113 -6.40 1.81 -0.31
N ILE A 114 -6.87 1.09 0.71
CA ILE A 114 -7.08 1.64 2.04
C ILE A 114 -5.88 1.28 2.93
N GLY A 115 -5.41 2.24 3.71
CA GLY A 115 -4.43 2.03 4.77
C GLY A 115 -5.03 2.30 6.16
N ASN A 116 -4.23 2.13 7.22
CA ASN A 116 -4.68 2.36 8.59
C ASN A 116 -5.08 3.81 8.83
N HIS A 117 -4.36 4.80 8.29
CA HIS A 117 -4.72 6.22 8.46
C HIS A 117 -5.99 6.59 7.71
N CYS A 118 -6.30 5.93 6.60
CA CYS A 118 -7.61 6.09 5.96
C CYS A 118 -8.73 5.71 6.95
N LEU A 119 -8.58 4.56 7.63
CA LEU A 119 -9.58 4.02 8.56
C LEU A 119 -9.61 4.72 9.92
N TYR A 120 -8.57 5.46 10.30
CA TYR A 120 -8.62 6.40 11.42
C TYR A 120 -9.51 7.61 11.10
N CYS A 121 -9.45 8.10 9.86
CA CYS A 121 -10.14 9.31 9.43
C CYS A 121 -11.58 9.09 9.00
N HIS A 122 -11.86 7.99 8.30
CA HIS A 122 -13.13 7.80 7.63
C HIS A 122 -13.65 6.38 7.78
N ARG A 123 -14.97 6.25 7.78
CA ARG A 123 -15.63 4.94 7.75
C ARG A 123 -15.43 4.29 6.39
N ARG A 124 -15.24 2.97 6.38
CA ARG A 124 -14.98 2.18 5.16
C ARG A 124 -15.95 2.45 4.00
N PRO A 125 -17.30 2.53 4.20
CA PRO A 125 -18.20 2.84 3.08
C PRO A 125 -18.00 4.23 2.46
N VAL A 126 -17.56 5.21 3.26
CA VAL A 126 -17.23 6.56 2.76
C VAL A 126 -15.97 6.49 1.90
N LEU A 127 -14.93 5.82 2.40
CA LEU A 127 -13.69 5.60 1.66
C LEU A 127 -13.95 4.85 0.35
N ASN A 128 -14.70 3.75 0.38
CA ASN A 128 -14.97 2.98 -0.83
C ASN A 128 -15.63 3.83 -1.92
N ARG A 129 -16.59 4.68 -1.54
CA ARG A 129 -17.23 5.60 -2.49
C ARG A 129 -16.27 6.66 -3.01
N ARG A 130 -15.53 7.31 -2.11
CA ARG A 130 -14.66 8.45 -2.44
C ARG A 130 -13.43 8.06 -3.22
N LEU A 131 -12.95 6.85 -3.00
CA LEU A 131 -11.81 6.25 -3.69
C LEU A 131 -12.23 5.43 -4.93
N GLY A 132 -13.53 5.41 -5.28
CA GLY A 132 -14.06 4.68 -6.43
C GLY A 132 -13.99 3.15 -6.33
N ILE A 133 -13.64 2.60 -5.16
CA ILE A 133 -13.58 1.15 -4.89
C ILE A 133 -14.96 0.52 -5.00
N ASP A 134 -16.02 1.26 -4.65
CA ASP A 134 -17.40 0.77 -4.72
C ASP A 134 -17.87 0.39 -6.15
N ARG A 135 -17.19 0.92 -7.17
CA ARG A 135 -17.40 0.58 -8.60
C ARG A 135 -16.65 -0.67 -9.03
N LEU A 136 -15.72 -1.15 -8.22
CA LEU A 136 -14.82 -2.27 -8.50
C LEU A 136 -15.11 -3.50 -7.63
N GLN A 137 -15.88 -3.33 -6.55
CA GLN A 137 -16.36 -4.39 -5.67
C GLN A 137 -17.61 -5.09 -6.21
N ASP A 138 -17.97 -6.23 -5.59
CA ASP A 138 -19.26 -6.89 -5.79
C ASP A 138 -20.35 -6.27 -4.88
N ALA A 139 -21.44 -6.98 -4.64
CA ALA A 139 -22.56 -6.47 -3.85
C ALA A 139 -22.26 -6.25 -2.35
N ARG A 140 -21.14 -6.76 -1.82
CA ARG A 140 -20.83 -6.71 -0.38
C ARG A 140 -19.85 -5.58 -0.05
N PRO A 141 -19.97 -4.93 1.12
CA PRO A 141 -19.00 -3.94 1.53
C PRO A 141 -17.68 -4.64 1.88
N HIS A 142 -16.70 -4.53 1.01
CA HIS A 142 -15.29 -4.88 1.24
C HIS A 142 -14.43 -3.94 0.41
N SER A 143 -13.11 -3.95 0.58
CA SER A 143 -12.24 -2.96 -0.06
C SER A 143 -11.17 -3.57 -0.95
N TYR A 144 -11.32 -4.86 -1.28
CA TYR A 144 -10.44 -5.58 -2.20
C TYR A 144 -11.10 -5.75 -3.57
N TYR A 145 -10.30 -5.71 -4.62
CA TYR A 145 -10.82 -5.77 -5.99
C TYR A 145 -9.75 -6.19 -6.98
N THR A 146 -10.15 -6.46 -8.21
CA THR A 146 -9.23 -6.70 -9.32
C THR A 146 -9.55 -5.77 -10.48
N VAL A 147 -8.52 -5.37 -11.23
CA VAL A 147 -8.67 -4.65 -12.51
C VAL A 147 -7.70 -5.21 -13.54
N SER A 148 -8.06 -5.12 -14.82
CA SER A 148 -7.19 -5.48 -15.94
C SER A 148 -6.86 -4.22 -16.74
N PRO A 149 -5.89 -3.41 -16.26
CA PRO A 149 -5.64 -2.08 -16.85
C PRO A 149 -4.97 -2.16 -18.22
N PHE A 150 -4.43 -3.32 -18.59
CA PHE A 150 -3.82 -3.59 -19.89
C PHE A 150 -4.09 -5.04 -20.31
N PRO A 151 -4.24 -5.34 -21.62
CA PRO A 151 -4.47 -6.72 -22.08
C PRO A 151 -3.42 -7.71 -21.57
N GLY A 152 -3.87 -8.82 -20.97
CA GLY A 152 -2.99 -9.83 -20.39
C GLY A 152 -2.37 -9.47 -19.04
N TRP A 153 -2.74 -8.34 -18.44
CA TRP A 153 -2.29 -7.93 -17.11
C TRP A 153 -3.46 -7.76 -16.14
N ARG A 154 -3.23 -8.16 -14.90
CA ARG A 154 -4.19 -8.04 -13.80
C ARG A 154 -3.50 -7.40 -12.58
N LEU A 155 -4.16 -6.40 -12.01
CA LEU A 155 -3.85 -5.91 -10.67
C LEU A 155 -4.85 -6.52 -9.71
N ILE A 156 -4.35 -7.19 -8.68
CA ILE A 156 -5.16 -7.65 -7.55
C ILE A 156 -4.86 -6.75 -6.37
N VAL A 157 -5.85 -6.00 -5.89
CA VAL A 157 -5.73 -5.13 -4.72
C VAL A 157 -6.35 -5.83 -3.52
N LEU A 158 -5.53 -6.13 -2.53
CA LEU A 158 -5.93 -6.72 -1.25
C LEU A 158 -6.29 -5.63 -0.24
N ASP A 159 -7.29 -5.91 0.57
CA ASP A 159 -7.60 -5.18 1.78
C ASP A 159 -6.88 -5.85 2.96
N GLY A 160 -5.70 -5.30 3.30
CA GLY A 160 -4.92 -5.74 4.45
C GLY A 160 -5.57 -5.42 5.81
N TYR A 161 -6.69 -4.68 5.81
CA TYR A 161 -7.44 -4.31 7.01
C TYR A 161 -8.82 -4.97 7.06
N ASP A 162 -9.01 -6.06 6.32
CA ASP A 162 -10.26 -6.81 6.30
C ASP A 162 -10.51 -7.45 7.68
N VAL A 163 -9.52 -8.18 8.21
CA VAL A 163 -9.45 -8.56 9.63
C VAL A 163 -8.58 -7.54 10.36
N SER A 164 -9.19 -6.53 10.95
CA SER A 164 -8.48 -5.50 11.72
C SER A 164 -9.34 -4.96 12.86
N ALA A 165 -8.67 -4.40 13.88
CA ALA A 165 -9.31 -3.58 14.91
C ALA A 165 -9.83 -2.24 14.35
N LEU A 166 -9.54 -1.94 13.07
CA LEU A 166 -9.89 -0.71 12.37
C LEU A 166 -10.94 -0.97 11.29
N GLY A 167 -11.71 0.06 10.93
CA GLY A 167 -12.59 0.06 9.76
C GLY A 167 -13.91 -0.72 9.88
N TRP A 168 -14.06 -1.56 10.91
CA TRP A 168 -15.29 -2.24 11.28
C TRP A 168 -15.75 -1.80 12.67
N GLU A 169 -17.06 -1.62 12.84
CA GLU A 169 -17.67 -1.28 14.14
C GLU A 169 -17.57 -2.46 15.11
N PRO A 170 -17.51 -2.20 16.44
CA PRO A 170 -17.63 -3.26 17.45
C PRO A 170 -18.87 -4.14 17.23
N GLY A 171 -18.72 -5.46 17.39
CA GLY A 171 -19.75 -6.45 17.09
C GLY A 171 -19.74 -6.96 15.64
N HIS A 172 -19.00 -6.34 14.72
CA HIS A 172 -18.79 -6.90 13.38
C HIS A 172 -17.91 -8.17 13.47
N PRO A 173 -18.23 -9.28 12.77
CA PRO A 173 -17.48 -10.53 12.90
C PRO A 173 -15.97 -10.41 12.68
N LEU A 174 -15.55 -9.61 11.70
CA LEU A 174 -14.12 -9.40 11.40
C LEU A 174 -13.43 -8.50 12.43
N HIS A 175 -14.16 -7.59 13.08
CA HIS A 175 -13.64 -6.80 14.20
C HIS A 175 -13.39 -7.69 15.41
N GLU A 176 -14.37 -8.52 15.78
CA GLU A 176 -14.26 -9.44 16.91
C GLU A 176 -13.15 -10.47 16.69
N GLN A 177 -13.01 -10.99 15.46
CA GLN A 177 -11.90 -11.86 15.09
C GLN A 177 -10.54 -11.18 15.30
N ALA A 178 -10.40 -9.92 14.85
CA ALA A 178 -9.17 -9.16 15.00
C ALA A 178 -8.83 -8.87 16.46
N MET A 179 -9.83 -8.50 17.26
CA MET A 179 -9.65 -8.24 18.69
C MET A 179 -9.24 -9.50 19.44
N ALA A 180 -9.91 -10.64 19.19
CA ALA A 180 -9.53 -11.92 19.78
C ALA A 180 -8.09 -12.33 19.42
N LEU A 181 -7.68 -12.10 18.16
CA LEU A 181 -6.32 -12.38 17.73
C LEU A 181 -5.30 -11.47 18.47
N LEU A 182 -5.55 -10.17 18.54
CA LEU A 182 -4.68 -9.21 19.26
C LEU A 182 -4.63 -9.47 20.77
N GLU A 183 -5.72 -9.92 21.38
CA GLU A 183 -5.76 -10.33 22.78
C GLU A 183 -4.92 -11.58 23.04
N SER A 184 -4.97 -12.55 22.13
CA SER A 184 -4.20 -13.79 22.26
C SER A 184 -2.70 -13.63 21.93
N ARG A 185 -2.35 -12.70 21.03
CA ARG A 185 -0.98 -12.57 20.51
C ARG A 185 -0.19 -11.43 21.12
N ASN A 186 -0.81 -10.29 21.43
CA ASN A 186 -0.12 -9.11 21.94
C ASN A 186 -0.33 -9.01 23.46
N PRO A 187 0.71 -9.10 24.30
CA PRO A 187 0.56 -9.10 25.76
C PRO A 187 0.19 -7.72 26.34
N ASN A 188 0.28 -6.64 25.56
CA ASN A 188 -0.05 -5.31 26.03
C ASN A 188 -1.56 -5.18 26.27
N GLU A 189 -1.98 -4.59 27.39
CA GLU A 189 -3.41 -4.47 27.74
C GLU A 189 -4.15 -3.65 26.68
N ALA A 190 -5.43 -3.94 26.43
CA ALA A 190 -6.32 -3.03 25.73
C ALA A 190 -7.08 -2.23 26.79
N ARG A 191 -6.65 -1.00 27.10
CA ARG A 191 -7.43 -0.12 27.98
C ARG A 191 -8.22 0.88 27.16
N TRP A 192 -9.49 1.04 27.50
CA TRP A 192 -10.48 1.92 26.88
C TRP A 192 -10.05 3.39 26.77
N CYS A 193 -9.09 3.83 27.58
CA CYS A 193 -8.59 5.21 27.58
C CYS A 193 -7.07 5.19 27.85
N PHE A 194 -6.26 5.54 26.84
CA PHE A 194 -4.87 6.02 26.95
C PHE A 194 -3.82 5.21 27.74
N GLY A 195 -4.06 3.95 28.10
CA GLY A 195 -3.14 3.21 29.00
C GLY A 195 -2.91 1.73 28.70
N GLY A 196 -3.38 1.25 27.55
CA GLY A 196 -3.12 -0.11 27.10
C GLY A 196 -2.87 -0.06 25.60
N ASP A 197 -1.62 -0.23 25.21
CA ASP A 197 -1.19 0.09 23.86
C ASP A 197 -1.05 -1.17 23.00
N LYS A 198 -2.17 -1.65 22.44
CA LYS A 198 -2.11 -2.69 21.40
C LYS A 198 -1.36 -2.22 20.14
N ASN A 199 -1.00 -0.94 19.98
CA ASN A 199 -0.03 -0.52 18.94
C ASN A 199 1.41 -0.86 19.33
N SER A 200 1.69 -1.05 20.62
CA SER A 200 3.04 -1.36 21.09
C SER A 200 3.42 -2.79 20.70
N PRO A 201 4.60 -2.97 20.07
CA PRO A 201 5.19 -4.28 19.86
C PRO A 201 6.08 -4.72 21.04
N VAL A 202 6.06 -4.01 22.18
CA VAL A 202 6.85 -4.38 23.36
C VAL A 202 6.39 -5.74 23.89
N GLY A 203 7.35 -6.62 24.21
CA GLY A 203 7.07 -8.00 24.61
C GLY A 203 6.84 -8.97 23.46
N LEU A 204 6.82 -8.49 22.20
CA LEU A 204 6.77 -9.34 21.01
C LEU A 204 8.16 -9.47 20.37
N GLU A 205 8.47 -10.67 19.89
CA GLU A 205 9.76 -11.04 19.31
C GLU A 205 9.63 -11.42 17.82
N GLY A 206 10.69 -11.16 17.06
CA GLY A 206 10.76 -11.54 15.65
C GLY A 206 9.56 -11.06 14.83
N LEU A 207 8.94 -12.00 14.11
CA LEU A 207 7.78 -11.73 13.25
C LEU A 207 6.47 -11.59 14.03
N GLU A 208 6.39 -12.04 15.29
CA GLU A 208 5.18 -11.85 16.12
C GLU A 208 4.95 -10.37 16.44
N ARG A 209 5.97 -9.51 16.28
CA ARG A 209 5.86 -8.05 16.40
C ARG A 209 4.82 -7.43 15.46
N ARG A 210 4.35 -8.18 14.44
CA ARG A 210 3.28 -7.78 13.52
C ARG A 210 1.91 -7.67 14.14
N PHE A 211 1.66 -8.34 15.28
CA PHE A 211 0.37 -8.32 15.95
C PHE A 211 0.18 -7.04 16.76
N VAL A 212 0.03 -5.92 16.05
CA VAL A 212 -0.23 -4.59 16.58
C VAL A 212 -1.52 -4.02 15.99
N ARG A 213 -2.17 -3.12 16.73
CA ARG A 213 -3.50 -2.56 16.41
C ARG A 213 -3.55 -1.80 15.08
N PHE A 214 -2.45 -1.19 14.66
CA PHE A 214 -2.34 -0.55 13.36
C PHE A 214 -2.05 -1.51 12.20
N GLY A 215 -1.95 -2.81 12.47
CA GLY A 215 -1.89 -3.85 11.44
C GLY A 215 -3.27 -4.44 11.12
N GLY A 216 -3.23 -5.54 10.38
CA GLY A 216 -4.42 -6.28 9.98
C GLY A 216 -4.06 -7.55 9.22
N GLY A 217 -5.09 -8.30 8.84
CA GLY A 217 -4.99 -9.52 8.04
C GLY A 217 -6.07 -9.58 6.97
N VAL A 218 -5.91 -10.58 6.11
CA VAL A 218 -6.86 -10.92 5.05
C VAL A 218 -7.81 -11.99 5.57
N SER A 219 -9.13 -11.81 5.44
CA SER A 219 -10.11 -12.79 5.93
C SER A 219 -10.13 -14.07 5.09
N ASP A 220 -10.71 -15.15 5.63
CA ASP A 220 -10.92 -16.40 4.88
C ASP A 220 -11.72 -16.17 3.58
N ALA A 221 -12.69 -15.26 3.61
CA ALA A 221 -13.48 -14.91 2.43
C ALA A 221 -12.63 -14.22 1.36
N GLN A 222 -11.74 -13.32 1.76
CA GLN A 222 -10.82 -12.65 0.84
C GLN A 222 -9.70 -13.59 0.35
N LEU A 223 -9.21 -14.52 1.19
CA LEU A 223 -8.28 -15.57 0.77
C LEU A 223 -8.89 -16.49 -0.28
N ALA A 224 -10.13 -16.95 -0.06
CA ALA A 224 -10.84 -17.78 -1.04
C ALA A 224 -11.12 -17.02 -2.35
N TRP A 225 -11.44 -15.72 -2.24
CA TRP A 225 -11.57 -14.85 -3.41
C TRP A 225 -10.23 -14.71 -4.15
N LEU A 226 -9.12 -14.50 -3.44
CA LEU A 226 -7.78 -14.40 -4.00
C LEU A 226 -7.40 -15.68 -4.75
N ASP A 227 -7.66 -16.85 -4.16
CA ASP A 227 -7.41 -18.15 -4.81
C ASP A 227 -8.13 -18.21 -6.18
N GLY A 228 -9.42 -17.85 -6.22
CA GLY A 228 -10.18 -17.78 -7.47
C GLY A 228 -9.63 -16.76 -8.49
N GLN A 229 -9.11 -15.62 -8.05
CA GLN A 229 -8.48 -14.64 -8.94
C GLN A 229 -7.17 -15.15 -9.54
N LEU A 230 -6.34 -15.82 -8.74
CA LEU A 230 -5.06 -16.37 -9.17
C LEU A 230 -5.23 -17.56 -10.12
N GLU A 231 -6.19 -18.45 -9.84
CA GLU A 231 -6.57 -19.55 -10.73
C GLU A 231 -7.06 -19.02 -12.08
N ALA A 232 -7.95 -18.03 -12.07
CA ALA A 232 -8.47 -17.41 -13.29
C ALA A 232 -7.37 -16.73 -14.11
N ALA A 233 -6.47 -15.98 -13.46
CA ALA A 233 -5.35 -15.33 -14.14
C ALA A 233 -4.37 -16.35 -14.73
N THR A 234 -4.11 -17.45 -14.01
CA THR A 234 -3.24 -18.54 -14.49
C THR A 234 -3.84 -19.21 -15.71
N ALA A 235 -5.12 -19.56 -15.67
CA ALA A 235 -5.83 -20.18 -16.79
C ALA A 235 -5.90 -19.27 -18.02
N ALA A 236 -5.95 -17.95 -17.82
CA ALA A 236 -5.94 -16.95 -18.89
C ALA A 236 -4.54 -16.58 -19.39
N GLY A 237 -3.46 -17.10 -18.78
CA GLY A 237 -2.09 -16.74 -19.12
C GLY A 237 -1.74 -15.29 -18.81
N GLU A 238 -2.43 -14.68 -17.85
CA GLU A 238 -2.22 -13.29 -17.45
C GLU A 238 -1.00 -13.11 -16.55
N ARG A 239 -0.50 -11.88 -16.48
CA ARG A 239 0.55 -11.43 -15.56
C ARG A 239 -0.07 -10.62 -14.42
N VAL A 240 0.27 -10.98 -13.20
CA VAL A 240 -0.37 -10.45 -11.99
C VAL A 240 0.63 -9.63 -11.16
N LEU A 241 0.21 -8.43 -10.79
CA LEU A 241 0.79 -7.68 -9.66
C LEU A 241 -0.23 -7.65 -8.52
N VAL A 242 0.22 -8.00 -7.31
CA VAL A 242 -0.62 -7.99 -6.11
C VAL A 242 -0.27 -6.78 -5.27
N CYS A 243 -1.26 -5.97 -4.92
CA CYS A 243 -1.05 -4.75 -4.16
C CYS A 243 -1.71 -4.88 -2.80
N CYS A 244 -1.03 -4.47 -1.75
CA CYS A 244 -1.59 -4.41 -0.40
C CYS A 244 -0.89 -3.28 0.35
N HIS A 245 -1.63 -2.48 1.11
CA HIS A 245 -0.99 -1.43 1.91
C HIS A 245 0.05 -2.03 2.87
N LEU A 246 -0.31 -3.12 3.56
CA LEU A 246 0.59 -3.85 4.46
C LEU A 246 1.59 -4.73 3.66
N PRO A 247 2.90 -4.61 3.92
CA PRO A 247 3.93 -5.50 3.38
C PRO A 247 3.61 -6.99 3.55
N LEU A 248 3.94 -7.76 2.51
CA LEU A 248 3.66 -9.20 2.45
C LEU A 248 4.87 -10.08 2.73
N HIS A 249 6.11 -9.56 2.66
CA HIS A 249 7.31 -10.38 2.80
C HIS A 249 8.20 -9.93 3.97
N PRO A 250 8.60 -10.82 4.90
CA PRO A 250 9.37 -10.44 6.09
C PRO A 250 10.80 -9.98 5.79
N ALA A 251 11.33 -10.29 4.61
CA ALA A 251 12.65 -9.80 4.19
C ALA A 251 12.65 -8.33 3.72
N THR A 252 11.48 -7.71 3.48
CA THR A 252 11.41 -6.30 3.06
C THR A 252 11.21 -5.35 4.24
N VAL A 253 10.62 -5.79 5.35
CA VAL A 253 10.28 -4.90 6.47
C VAL A 253 10.50 -5.53 7.84
N PRO A 254 10.68 -4.71 8.89
CA PRO A 254 10.56 -5.20 10.26
C PRO A 254 9.17 -5.81 10.50
N GLY A 255 9.11 -6.83 11.37
CA GLY A 255 7.86 -7.56 11.65
C GLY A 255 6.68 -6.65 12.03
N VAL A 256 6.92 -5.52 12.69
CA VAL A 256 5.85 -4.59 13.13
C VAL A 256 4.99 -4.02 11.98
N CYS A 257 5.51 -4.00 10.75
CA CYS A 257 4.80 -3.50 9.57
C CYS A 257 4.18 -4.63 8.72
N LEU A 258 4.37 -5.89 9.10
CA LEU A 258 4.00 -7.04 8.26
C LEU A 258 2.51 -7.37 8.39
N LEU A 259 1.87 -7.82 7.31
CA LEU A 259 0.52 -8.36 7.35
C LEU A 259 0.42 -9.52 8.37
N TRP A 260 -0.67 -9.61 9.15
CA TRP A 260 -0.81 -10.61 10.22
C TRP A 260 -0.73 -12.05 9.73
N ASN A 261 -1.38 -12.37 8.62
CA ASN A 261 -1.33 -13.67 7.95
C ASN A 261 -0.56 -13.59 6.62
N TYR A 262 0.54 -12.83 6.60
CA TYR A 262 1.42 -12.68 5.43
C TYR A 262 1.84 -14.03 4.84
N ASP A 263 2.08 -15.04 5.69
CA ASP A 263 2.53 -16.37 5.30
C ASP A 263 1.45 -17.13 4.52
N GLU A 264 0.18 -16.96 4.88
CA GLU A 264 -0.95 -17.54 4.15
C GLU A 264 -1.15 -16.90 2.78
N VAL A 265 -0.95 -15.59 2.69
CA VAL A 265 -1.01 -14.86 1.42
C VAL A 265 0.18 -15.25 0.53
N LEU A 266 1.41 -15.19 1.05
CA LEU A 266 2.62 -15.55 0.31
C LEU A 266 2.54 -16.96 -0.25
N ARG A 267 2.13 -17.96 0.54
CA ARG A 267 1.99 -19.34 0.07
C ARG A 267 1.06 -19.46 -1.13
N ARG A 268 -0.03 -18.67 -1.17
CA ARG A 268 -0.96 -18.64 -2.32
C ARG A 268 -0.32 -17.99 -3.53
N LEU A 269 0.36 -16.86 -3.35
CA LEU A 269 1.07 -16.21 -4.46
C LEU A 269 2.14 -17.12 -5.07
N GLN A 270 2.92 -17.79 -4.21
CA GLN A 270 3.99 -18.71 -4.60
C GLN A 270 3.49 -19.99 -5.26
N ALA A 271 2.20 -20.34 -5.10
CA ALA A 271 1.58 -21.46 -5.80
C ALA A 271 1.31 -21.18 -7.29
N HIS A 272 1.44 -19.90 -7.73
CA HIS A 272 1.25 -19.47 -9.11
C HIS A 272 2.51 -18.81 -9.70
N PRO A 273 3.67 -19.50 -9.68
CA PRO A 273 4.93 -18.92 -10.17
C PRO A 273 4.82 -18.66 -11.68
N GLY A 274 5.32 -17.50 -12.11
CA GLY A 274 5.26 -17.07 -13.52
C GLY A 274 3.96 -16.34 -13.89
N THR A 275 2.87 -16.55 -13.15
CA THR A 275 1.65 -15.72 -13.23
C THR A 275 1.77 -14.53 -12.28
N VAL A 276 2.08 -14.76 -11.01
CA VAL A 276 2.36 -13.67 -10.06
C VAL A 276 3.79 -13.18 -10.24
N LEU A 277 3.94 -11.91 -10.63
CA LEU A 277 5.25 -11.33 -10.90
C LEU A 277 5.81 -10.57 -9.70
N GLY A 278 4.94 -9.95 -8.91
CA GLY A 278 5.39 -9.16 -7.78
C GLY A 278 4.28 -8.60 -6.92
N THR A 279 4.70 -8.03 -5.79
CA THR A 279 3.85 -7.34 -4.84
C THR A 279 4.29 -5.90 -4.65
N LEU A 280 3.32 -4.98 -4.56
CA LEU A 280 3.54 -3.55 -4.31
C LEU A 280 2.86 -3.13 -3.00
N CYS A 281 3.63 -2.62 -2.05
CA CYS A 281 3.15 -2.26 -0.71
C CYS A 281 3.66 -0.89 -0.23
N GLY A 282 2.98 -0.34 0.78
CA GLY A 282 3.32 0.92 1.46
C GLY A 282 3.67 0.70 2.94
N HIS A 283 3.12 1.54 3.82
CA HIS A 283 3.04 1.38 5.29
C HIS A 283 4.36 1.50 6.08
N ALA A 284 5.46 0.95 5.56
CA ALA A 284 6.77 0.99 6.24
C ALA A 284 7.57 2.28 5.97
N HIS A 285 7.04 3.15 5.09
CA HIS A 285 7.55 4.47 4.71
C HIS A 285 8.96 4.48 4.10
N ARG A 286 9.54 3.32 3.80
CA ARG A 286 10.89 3.18 3.23
C ARG A 286 10.88 2.18 2.11
N ASP A 287 11.63 2.50 1.06
CA ASP A 287 11.85 1.56 -0.02
C ASP A 287 12.55 0.30 0.50
N ALA A 288 12.01 -0.84 0.10
CA ALA A 288 12.63 -2.13 0.33
C ALA A 288 12.24 -3.08 -0.79
N TYR A 289 13.16 -3.99 -1.10
CA TYR A 289 12.99 -4.93 -2.19
C TYR A 289 13.54 -6.31 -1.82
N HIS A 290 12.80 -7.34 -2.19
CA HIS A 290 13.22 -8.73 -2.08
C HIS A 290 12.66 -9.53 -3.24
N ARG A 291 13.43 -10.49 -3.76
CA ARG A 291 12.94 -11.48 -4.71
C ARG A 291 12.98 -12.84 -4.04
N ASP A 292 11.82 -13.47 -3.93
CA ASP A 292 11.68 -14.75 -3.24
C ASP A 292 12.14 -15.94 -4.10
N GLU A 293 12.10 -17.14 -3.52
CA GLU A 293 12.51 -18.38 -4.16
C GLU A 293 11.58 -18.81 -5.31
N ALA A 294 10.31 -18.37 -5.30
CA ALA A 294 9.36 -18.56 -6.41
C ALA A 294 9.62 -17.58 -7.56
N GLY A 295 10.50 -16.59 -7.37
CA GLY A 295 10.87 -15.57 -8.33
C GLY A 295 9.97 -14.34 -8.31
N ILE A 296 9.10 -14.21 -7.31
CA ILE A 296 8.18 -13.10 -7.10
C ILE A 296 8.95 -11.90 -6.52
N HIS A 297 8.71 -10.73 -7.10
CA HIS A 297 9.34 -9.48 -6.70
C HIS A 297 8.50 -8.75 -5.64
N HIS A 298 8.99 -8.64 -4.42
CA HIS A 298 8.32 -7.90 -3.35
C HIS A 298 8.92 -6.51 -3.20
N ARG A 299 8.10 -5.47 -3.36
CA ARG A 299 8.51 -4.08 -3.15
C ARG A 299 7.62 -3.40 -2.12
N VAL A 300 8.28 -2.71 -1.19
CA VAL A 300 7.68 -1.73 -0.29
C VAL A 300 8.17 -0.35 -0.73
N CYS A 301 7.28 0.63 -0.76
CA CYS A 301 7.55 1.94 -1.33
C CYS A 301 7.79 2.99 -0.24
N ALA A 302 8.66 3.95 -0.53
CA ALA A 302 8.85 5.12 0.32
C ALA A 302 7.57 5.96 0.45
N ALA A 303 7.42 6.65 1.58
CA ALA A 303 6.29 7.52 1.87
C ALA A 303 6.52 8.95 1.39
N ILE A 304 5.49 9.56 0.80
CA ILE A 304 5.46 11.01 0.59
C ILE A 304 5.57 11.74 1.94
N LEU A 305 4.92 11.25 3.00
CA LEU A 305 4.91 11.90 4.32
C LEU A 305 6.31 12.16 4.90
N GLU A 306 7.23 11.20 4.78
CA GLU A 306 8.56 11.29 5.39
C GLU A 306 9.61 11.91 4.45
N THR A 307 9.16 12.43 3.29
CA THR A 307 10.03 13.07 2.30
C THR A 307 10.13 14.58 2.54
N PRO A 308 11.36 15.13 2.71
CA PRO A 308 11.54 16.54 3.04
C PRO A 308 11.20 17.49 1.88
N PRO A 309 10.84 18.74 2.17
CA PRO A 309 10.69 19.78 1.15
C PRO A 309 11.94 19.90 0.27
N GLY A 310 11.73 20.09 -1.03
CA GLY A 310 12.82 20.18 -2.01
C GLY A 310 13.28 18.85 -2.60
N SER A 311 12.70 17.73 -2.20
CA SER A 311 12.83 16.43 -2.88
C SER A 311 11.55 16.08 -3.64
N ASP A 312 11.47 14.84 -4.15
CA ASP A 312 10.30 14.22 -4.77
C ASP A 312 10.11 12.81 -4.17
N CYS A 313 8.94 12.19 -4.33
CA CYS A 313 8.72 10.82 -3.88
C CYS A 313 7.62 10.15 -4.71
N TYR A 314 7.99 9.60 -5.86
CA TYR A 314 7.10 8.80 -6.70
C TYR A 314 7.90 7.90 -7.64
N GLY A 315 7.25 6.86 -8.16
CA GLY A 315 7.79 6.00 -9.20
C GLY A 315 7.00 6.10 -10.50
N VAL A 316 7.70 6.08 -11.63
CA VAL A 316 7.10 5.78 -12.95
C VAL A 316 7.53 4.37 -13.32
N VAL A 317 6.56 3.46 -13.43
CA VAL A 317 6.81 2.06 -13.74
C VAL A 317 6.59 1.81 -15.23
N SER A 318 7.65 1.42 -15.93
CA SER A 318 7.61 1.00 -17.34
C SER A 318 7.58 -0.52 -17.42
N VAL A 319 6.55 -1.05 -18.07
CA VAL A 319 6.34 -2.50 -18.18
C VAL A 319 6.72 -2.96 -19.58
N HIS A 320 7.64 -3.91 -19.67
CA HIS A 320 8.11 -4.52 -20.91
C HIS A 320 7.72 -6.00 -20.96
N GLU A 321 7.98 -6.66 -22.08
CA GLU A 321 7.74 -8.10 -22.22
C GLU A 321 8.61 -8.93 -21.26
N ASP A 322 9.82 -8.50 -20.97
CA ASP A 322 10.83 -9.25 -20.23
C ASP A 322 11.33 -8.54 -18.95
N ALA A 323 10.81 -7.34 -18.65
CA ALA A 323 11.21 -6.57 -17.48
C ALA A 323 10.09 -5.66 -16.97
N ILE A 324 10.17 -5.30 -15.69
CA ILE A 324 9.46 -4.15 -15.12
C ILE A 324 10.51 -3.18 -14.59
N GLU A 325 10.50 -1.95 -15.07
CA GLU A 325 11.44 -0.91 -14.68
C GLU A 325 10.73 0.15 -13.85
N VAL A 326 11.13 0.30 -12.58
CA VAL A 326 10.68 1.38 -11.71
C VAL A 326 11.70 2.50 -11.80
N ALA A 327 11.33 3.61 -12.42
CA ALA A 327 12.08 4.86 -12.38
C ALA A 327 11.62 5.66 -11.16
N GLY A 328 12.43 5.67 -10.10
CA GLY A 328 12.15 6.39 -8.86
C GLY A 328 12.64 7.83 -8.92
N HIS A 329 11.86 8.75 -8.36
CA HIS A 329 12.16 10.18 -8.29
C HIS A 329 12.32 10.62 -6.83
N GLY A 330 13.43 11.33 -6.56
CA GLY A 330 13.78 11.83 -5.24
C GLY A 330 14.07 10.72 -4.22
N ALA A 331 13.25 10.62 -3.17
CA ALA A 331 13.35 9.61 -2.13
C ALA A 331 12.89 8.21 -2.57
N PHE A 332 12.22 8.11 -3.73
CA PHE A 332 11.74 6.85 -4.27
C PHE A 332 12.85 6.13 -5.06
N GLU A 333 13.17 4.88 -4.72
CA GLU A 333 14.30 4.15 -5.33
C GLU A 333 13.97 3.55 -6.71
N SER A 334 14.89 3.68 -7.67
CA SER A 334 14.78 2.97 -8.94
C SER A 334 15.12 1.48 -8.79
N GLN A 335 14.43 0.62 -9.53
CA GLN A 335 14.65 -0.84 -9.52
C GLN A 335 14.24 -1.46 -10.85
N VAL A 336 14.97 -2.48 -11.30
CA VAL A 336 14.58 -3.31 -12.45
C VAL A 336 14.25 -4.72 -11.97
N TRP A 337 13.11 -5.25 -12.40
CA TRP A 337 12.67 -6.62 -12.18
C TRP A 337 12.86 -7.41 -13.48
N ASP A 338 13.77 -8.38 -13.47
CA ASP A 338 14.03 -9.24 -14.63
C ASP A 338 13.02 -10.39 -14.69
N LEU A 339 12.14 -10.34 -15.70
CA LEU A 339 11.09 -11.34 -15.93
C LEU A 339 11.54 -12.48 -16.85
N THR A 340 12.75 -12.44 -17.42
CA THR A 340 13.24 -13.49 -18.37
C THR A 340 13.30 -14.89 -17.75
N ARG A 341 13.39 -14.96 -16.41
CA ARG A 341 13.46 -16.22 -15.65
C ARG A 341 12.12 -16.68 -15.08
N ALA A 342 11.05 -15.90 -15.24
CA ALA A 342 9.71 -16.34 -14.88
C ALA A 342 9.30 -17.42 -15.89
N LYS A 343 9.49 -18.70 -15.53
CA LYS A 343 9.05 -19.84 -16.34
C LYS A 343 7.56 -19.64 -16.63
N ARG A 344 7.19 -19.42 -17.89
CA ARG A 344 5.78 -19.47 -18.29
C ARG A 344 5.29 -20.88 -17.96
N ALA A 345 4.24 -20.99 -17.15
CA ALA A 345 3.53 -22.26 -17.01
C ALA A 345 3.08 -22.70 -18.42
N PRO A 346 3.27 -23.98 -18.79
CA PRO A 346 2.98 -24.49 -20.13
C PRO A 346 1.50 -24.41 -20.50
#